data_AF-A0A8I1Q7N4-F1
#
_entry.id   AF-A0A8I1Q7N4-F1
#
_cell.length_a   1.000
_cell.length_b   1.000
_cell.length_c   1.000
_cell.angle_alpha   90.00
_cell.angle_beta   90.00
_cell.angle_gamma   90.00
#
_symmetry.space_group_name_H-M   'P 1'
#
loop_
_entity.id
_entity.type
_entity.pdbx_description
1 polymer ?
#
loop_
_entity_poly.entity_id
_entity_poly.type
_entity_poly.pdbx_seq_one_letter_code
_entity_poly.pdbx_strand_id
1 'polypeptide(L)'
;MSITTQDPRHEDAGRRPKIAITIDGARFTTRDDDQEAASLLRLAGRDPKSWNLARLVPSGEPQRFKDGKVIDLRDGDAFISVKQRVELTIVIDGESFTTKDDDQEAAALLRLAGLNPNEYDLARVRDGEEPKVYKDTKIVELRDGDVFVSVKQSSPVA
;
A
#
# COMPACT_ATOMS: atom_id res chain seq x y z
N MET A 1 22.89 18.58 62.95
CA MET A 1 23.06 17.93 61.64
C MET A 1 22.58 16.50 61.76
N SER A 2 21.44 16.17 61.14
CA SER A 2 20.95 14.79 61.09
C SER A 2 20.35 14.58 59.70
N ILE A 3 20.93 13.61 59.03
CA ILE A 3 20.77 13.24 57.63
C ILE A 3 19.40 12.60 57.38
N THR A 4 18.69 13.16 56.40
CA THR A 4 17.52 12.59 55.75
C THR A 4 17.90 11.28 55.06
N THR A 5 17.22 10.19 55.39
CA THR A 5 17.14 9.01 54.52
C THR A 5 15.68 8.86 54.12
N GLN A 6 15.31 9.47 52.99
CA GLN A 6 14.09 9.12 52.27
C GLN A 6 14.29 7.73 51.66
N ASP A 7 13.47 6.78 52.09
CA ASP A 7 13.31 5.46 51.48
C ASP A 7 12.70 5.65 50.07
N PRO A 8 13.36 5.23 48.98
CA PRO A 8 12.86 5.41 47.61
C PRO A 8 11.94 4.25 47.17
N ARG A 9 11.33 3.50 48.08
CA ARG A 9 10.43 2.39 47.75
C ARG A 9 8.98 2.84 47.63
N HIS A 10 8.69 3.76 46.72
CA HIS A 10 7.33 3.99 46.22
C HIS A 10 7.42 4.77 44.91
N GLU A 11 7.42 4.06 43.76
CA GLU A 11 6.89 4.51 42.45
C GLU A 11 7.33 3.57 41.31
N ASP A 12 6.73 2.38 41.20
CA ASP A 12 6.51 1.76 39.87
C ASP A 12 5.30 0.80 39.84
N ALA A 13 4.33 1.00 40.74
CA ALA A 13 3.14 0.14 40.84
C ALA A 13 1.99 0.57 39.91
N GLY A 14 2.25 1.41 38.90
CA GLY A 14 1.20 2.01 38.07
C GLY A 14 1.55 2.25 36.60
N ARG A 15 2.74 1.84 36.13
CA ARG A 15 3.14 2.04 34.73
C ARG A 15 2.90 0.75 33.95
N ARG A 16 1.95 0.77 33.00
CA ARG A 16 1.75 -0.37 32.08
C ARG A 16 3.12 -0.77 31.48
N PRO A 17 3.42 -2.08 31.38
CA PRO A 17 4.67 -2.55 30.81
C PRO A 17 4.85 -2.00 29.40
N LYS A 18 6.09 -1.68 29.02
CA LYS A 18 6.38 -1.24 27.64
C LYS A 18 6.26 -2.46 26.73
N ILE A 19 5.49 -2.31 25.67
CA ILE A 19 5.32 -3.28 24.60
C ILE A 19 6.25 -2.87 23.45
N ALA A 20 7.15 -3.75 23.05
CA ALA A 20 7.97 -3.60 21.86
C ALA A 20 7.30 -4.29 20.68
N ILE A 21 7.18 -3.59 19.56
CA ILE A 21 6.65 -4.12 18.31
C ILE A 21 7.59 -3.81 17.15
N THR A 22 7.42 -4.50 16.04
CA THR A 22 8.06 -4.14 14.76
C THR A 22 7.03 -3.90 13.67
N ILE A 23 7.25 -2.89 12.83
CA ILE A 23 6.42 -2.59 11.65
C ILE A 23 7.37 -2.36 10.48
N ASP A 24 7.23 -3.11 9.40
CA ASP A 24 8.15 -3.06 8.24
C ASP A 24 9.63 -3.24 8.63
N GLY A 25 9.87 -4.05 9.67
CA GLY A 25 11.21 -4.27 10.25
C GLY A 25 11.74 -3.16 11.16
N ALA A 26 11.08 -1.99 11.22
CA ALA A 26 11.44 -0.91 12.15
C ALA A 26 10.85 -1.18 13.54
N ARG A 27 11.63 -0.90 14.60
CA ARG A 27 11.24 -1.16 15.99
C ARG A 27 10.55 0.05 16.61
N PHE A 28 9.44 -0.19 17.28
CA PHE A 28 8.69 0.81 18.04
C PHE A 28 8.38 0.31 19.45
N THR A 29 8.06 1.24 20.36
CA THR A 29 7.61 0.91 21.71
C THR A 29 6.39 1.72 22.09
N THR A 30 5.40 1.08 22.69
CA THR A 30 4.20 1.72 23.24
C THR A 30 3.92 1.20 24.65
N ARG A 31 3.02 1.87 25.38
CA ARG A 31 2.43 1.36 26.63
C ARG A 31 0.95 1.04 26.48
N ASP A 32 0.40 1.36 25.32
CA ASP A 32 -0.98 1.05 24.98
C ASP A 32 -1.03 -0.37 24.43
N ASP A 33 -1.80 -1.22 25.08
CA ASP A 33 -1.98 -2.62 24.72
C ASP A 33 -3.09 -2.82 23.70
N ASP A 34 -3.82 -1.77 23.32
CA ASP A 34 -4.74 -1.76 22.20
C ASP A 34 -4.51 -0.51 21.33
N GLN A 35 -4.32 -0.69 20.03
CA GLN A 35 -4.15 0.44 19.11
C GLN A 35 -4.92 0.22 17.81
N GLU A 36 -5.38 1.31 17.22
CA GLU A 36 -5.98 1.27 15.88
C GLU A 36 -4.91 0.93 14.84
N ALA A 37 -5.23 0.01 13.92
CA ALA A 37 -4.36 -0.39 12.82
C ALA A 37 -3.88 0.81 11.98
N ALA A 38 -4.76 1.80 11.77
CA ALA A 38 -4.43 3.03 11.06
C ALA A 38 -3.36 3.87 11.79
N SER A 39 -3.40 3.91 13.12
CA SER A 39 -2.42 4.63 13.93
C SER A 39 -1.03 3.97 13.86
N LEU A 40 -0.98 2.64 13.81
CA LEU A 40 0.26 1.88 13.62
C LEU A 40 0.86 2.08 12.22
N LEU A 41 0.02 2.17 11.18
CA LEU A 41 0.48 2.55 9.84
C LEU A 41 1.08 3.96 9.81
N ARG A 42 0.41 4.93 10.43
CA ARG A 42 0.92 6.30 10.54
C ARG A 42 2.25 6.35 11.31
N LEU A 43 2.40 5.54 12.35
CA LEU A 43 3.66 5.40 13.10
C LEU A 43 4.82 4.92 12.20
N ALA A 44 4.54 4.06 11.22
CA ALA A 44 5.48 3.61 10.21
C ALA A 44 5.57 4.53 8.97
N GLY A 45 4.93 5.70 8.99
CA GLY A 45 4.92 6.64 7.86
C GLY A 45 4.12 6.16 6.65
N ARG A 46 3.06 5.38 6.87
CA ARG A 46 2.14 4.87 5.83
C ARG A 46 0.76 5.50 5.96
N ASP A 47 0.14 5.82 4.82
CA ASP A 47 -1.24 6.31 4.77
C ASP A 47 -2.24 5.15 4.85
N PRO A 48 -3.10 5.07 5.88
CA PRO A 48 -4.13 4.03 5.99
C PRO A 48 -5.17 4.03 4.86
N LYS A 49 -5.23 5.08 4.03
CA LYS A 49 -6.04 5.09 2.79
C LYS A 49 -5.47 4.25 1.66
N SER A 50 -4.18 3.94 1.72
CA SER A 50 -3.47 3.19 0.66
C SER A 50 -2.82 1.92 1.19
N TRP A 51 -2.83 1.72 2.50
CA TRP A 51 -2.16 0.62 3.17
C TRP A 51 -3.06 0.01 4.25
N ASN A 52 -3.00 -1.31 4.35
CA ASN A 52 -3.54 -2.08 5.47
C ASN A 52 -2.39 -2.55 6.35
N LEU A 53 -2.65 -2.69 7.64
CA LEU A 53 -1.71 -3.35 8.54
C LEU A 53 -1.95 -4.86 8.49
N ALA A 54 -0.89 -5.67 8.49
CA ALA A 54 -1.00 -7.10 8.67
C ALA A 54 -0.04 -7.58 9.75
N ARG A 55 -0.54 -8.38 10.70
CA ARG A 55 0.31 -9.05 11.71
C ARG A 55 0.94 -10.28 11.10
N LEU A 56 2.27 -10.38 11.22
CA LEU A 56 2.99 -11.61 10.92
C LEU A 56 2.66 -12.66 11.98
N VAL A 57 2.31 -13.86 11.53
CA VAL A 57 2.07 -15.01 12.40
C VAL A 57 3.14 -16.06 12.10
N PRO A 58 3.70 -16.77 13.11
CA PRO A 58 4.84 -17.67 12.92
C PRO A 58 4.66 -18.80 11.90
N SER A 59 3.43 -19.13 11.50
CA SER A 59 3.15 -20.31 10.67
C SER A 59 1.97 -20.12 9.72
N GLY A 60 1.79 -18.92 9.17
CA GLY A 60 0.68 -18.66 8.26
C GLY A 60 0.76 -17.34 7.52
N GLU A 61 -0.26 -17.10 6.70
CA GLU A 61 -0.45 -15.84 6.00
C GLU A 61 -0.61 -14.68 7.00
N PRO A 62 -0.01 -13.50 6.73
CA PRO A 62 -0.18 -12.34 7.57
C PRO A 62 -1.66 -11.99 7.78
N GLN A 63 -2.07 -11.86 9.04
CA GLN A 63 -3.44 -11.50 9.41
C GLN A 63 -3.67 -10.02 9.11
N ARG A 64 -4.44 -9.72 8.06
CA ARG A 64 -4.76 -8.34 7.65
C ARG A 64 -5.84 -7.74 8.55
N PHE A 65 -5.63 -6.48 8.92
CA PHE A 65 -6.61 -5.65 9.62
C PHE A 65 -7.13 -4.58 8.68
N LYS A 66 -8.46 -4.42 8.64
CA LYS A 66 -9.11 -3.34 7.91
C LYS A 66 -8.91 -2.01 8.65
N ASP A 67 -9.12 -0.91 7.93
CA ASP A 67 -9.14 0.43 8.51
C ASP A 67 -10.12 0.53 9.69
N GLY A 68 -9.79 1.33 10.71
CA GLY A 68 -10.59 1.48 11.94
C GLY A 68 -10.51 0.33 12.94
N LYS A 69 -9.83 -0.79 12.62
CA LYS A 69 -9.75 -1.93 13.54
C LYS A 69 -8.78 -1.64 14.68
N VAL A 70 -9.28 -1.62 15.92
CA VAL A 70 -8.46 -1.69 17.13
C VAL A 70 -7.92 -3.12 17.30
N ILE A 71 -6.62 -3.23 17.54
CA ILE A 71 -5.90 -4.49 17.71
C ILE A 71 -5.19 -4.52 19.07
N ASP A 72 -5.28 -5.66 19.74
CA ASP A 72 -4.53 -5.90 20.98
C ASP A 72 -3.07 -6.19 20.63
N LEU A 73 -2.14 -5.38 21.15
CA LEU A 73 -0.71 -5.52 20.97
C LEU A 73 -0.09 -6.44 22.01
N ARG A 74 0.88 -7.24 21.59
CA ARG A 74 1.71 -8.07 22.46
C ARG A 74 3.18 -7.76 22.26
N ASP A 75 3.97 -7.98 23.31
CA ASP A 75 5.41 -7.80 23.21
C ASP A 75 5.99 -8.76 22.16
N GLY A 76 6.80 -8.22 21.26
CA GLY A 76 7.35 -8.95 20.13
C GLY A 76 6.43 -9.06 18.92
N ASP A 77 5.22 -8.46 18.94
CA ASP A 77 4.36 -8.44 17.75
C ASP A 77 5.10 -7.82 16.55
N ALA A 78 4.98 -8.48 15.40
CA ALA A 78 5.57 -8.04 14.15
C ALA A 78 4.48 -7.79 13.13
N PHE A 79 4.57 -6.66 12.44
CA PHE A 79 3.62 -6.20 11.45
C PHE A 79 4.32 -5.81 10.15
N ILE A 80 3.56 -5.87 9.07
CA ILE A 80 3.93 -5.33 7.76
C ILE A 80 2.82 -4.43 7.23
N SER A 81 3.19 -3.41 6.47
CA SER A 81 2.26 -2.64 5.66
C SER A 81 1.99 -3.36 4.34
N VAL A 82 0.72 -3.48 4.00
CA VAL A 82 0.26 -4.16 2.78
C VAL A 82 -0.56 -3.18 1.96
N LYS A 83 -0.14 -2.90 0.73
CA LYS A 83 -0.84 -1.97 -0.16
C LYS A 83 -2.30 -2.43 -0.37
N GLN A 84 -3.24 -1.51 -0.17
CA GLN A 84 -4.65 -1.76 -0.48
C GLN A 84 -4.78 -1.92 -1.99
N ARG A 85 -5.27 -3.09 -2.43
CA ARG A 85 -5.62 -3.32 -3.83
C ARG A 85 -7.10 -3.02 -4.00
N VAL A 86 -7.40 -1.83 -4.51
CA VAL A 86 -8.75 -1.42 -4.88
C VAL A 86 -9.01 -1.91 -6.30
N GLU A 87 -10.22 -2.37 -6.57
CA GLU A 87 -10.62 -2.68 -7.94
C GLU A 87 -10.75 -1.37 -8.72
N LEU A 88 -9.97 -1.24 -9.79
CA LEU A 88 -9.93 -0.10 -10.68
C LEU A 88 -10.66 -0.47 -11.97
N THR A 89 -11.54 0.40 -12.43
CA THR A 89 -12.12 0.34 -13.76
C THR A 89 -11.33 1.26 -14.68
N ILE A 90 -10.83 0.73 -15.79
CA ILE A 90 -10.17 1.51 -16.84
C ILE A 90 -10.92 1.30 -18.16
N VAL A 91 -10.75 2.23 -19.09
CA VAL A 91 -11.33 2.13 -20.44
C VAL A 91 -10.20 2.05 -21.44
N ILE A 92 -10.24 1.06 -22.36
CA ILE A 92 -9.30 0.94 -23.48
C ILE A 92 -10.14 0.86 -24.75
N ASP A 93 -9.92 1.79 -25.69
CA ASP A 93 -10.67 1.86 -26.97
C ASP A 93 -12.20 1.86 -26.80
N GLY A 94 -12.69 2.44 -25.70
CA GLY A 94 -14.12 2.54 -25.37
C GLY A 94 -14.68 1.33 -24.63
N GLU A 95 -13.92 0.25 -24.43
CA GLU A 95 -14.32 -0.91 -23.64
C GLU A 95 -13.79 -0.83 -22.21
N SER A 96 -14.61 -1.23 -21.23
CA SER A 96 -14.27 -1.17 -19.80
C SER A 96 -13.64 -2.47 -19.31
N PHE A 97 -12.55 -2.35 -18.56
CA PHE A 97 -11.85 -3.47 -17.93
C PHE A 97 -11.63 -3.20 -16.45
N THR A 98 -11.65 -4.25 -15.63
CA THR A 98 -11.37 -4.15 -14.19
C THR A 98 -10.05 -4.82 -13.82
N THR A 99 -9.25 -4.18 -12.99
CA THR A 99 -8.00 -4.74 -12.43
C THR A 99 -7.84 -4.38 -10.96
N LYS A 100 -7.05 -5.15 -10.21
CA LYS A 100 -6.71 -4.86 -8.81
C LYS A 100 -5.28 -4.36 -8.64
N ASP A 101 -4.51 -4.35 -9.73
CA ASP A 101 -3.16 -3.81 -9.73
C ASP A 101 -3.24 -2.36 -10.18
N ASP A 102 -2.64 -1.47 -9.40
CA ASP A 102 -2.64 -0.03 -9.64
C ASP A 102 -1.45 0.43 -10.49
N ASP A 103 -0.67 -0.51 -11.00
CA ASP A 103 0.28 -0.32 -12.07
C ASP A 103 0.33 -1.56 -12.96
N GLN A 104 0.50 -1.36 -14.27
CA GLN A 104 0.65 -2.45 -15.24
C GLN A 104 1.57 -2.01 -16.38
N GLU A 105 2.26 -2.97 -17.00
CA GLU A 105 3.00 -2.72 -18.25
C GLU A 105 2.02 -2.30 -19.36
N ALA A 106 2.41 -1.33 -20.19
CA ALA A 106 1.61 -0.91 -21.35
C ALA A 106 1.26 -2.11 -22.26
N ALA A 107 2.21 -3.02 -22.48
CA ALA A 107 1.98 -4.25 -23.24
C ALA A 107 0.98 -5.22 -22.58
N ALA A 108 0.88 -5.22 -21.25
CA ALA A 108 -0.12 -6.03 -20.54
C ALA A 108 -1.53 -5.46 -20.72
N LEU A 109 -1.66 -4.13 -20.71
CA LEU A 109 -2.93 -3.43 -20.96
C LEU A 109 -3.42 -3.62 -22.40
N LEU A 110 -2.51 -3.58 -23.39
CA LEU A 110 -2.86 -3.90 -24.77
C LEU A 110 -3.34 -5.34 -24.92
N ARG A 111 -2.65 -6.30 -24.29
CA ARG A 111 -3.06 -7.71 -24.29
C ARG A 111 -4.40 -7.92 -23.59
N LEU A 112 -4.71 -7.14 -22.55
CA LEU A 112 -6.01 -7.17 -21.87
C LEU A 112 -7.15 -6.80 -22.83
N ALA A 113 -6.91 -5.83 -23.72
CA ALA A 113 -7.81 -5.44 -24.80
C ALA A 113 -7.72 -6.34 -26.06
N GLY A 114 -6.98 -7.45 -26.00
CA GLY A 114 -6.81 -8.36 -27.14
C GLY A 114 -5.90 -7.84 -28.26
N LEU A 115 -5.09 -6.81 -28.00
CA LEU A 115 -4.19 -6.18 -28.97
C LEU A 115 -2.76 -6.71 -28.86
N ASN A 116 -2.06 -6.73 -30.01
CA ASN A 116 -0.64 -7.11 -30.10
C ASN A 116 0.25 -5.90 -29.76
N PRO A 117 1.07 -5.93 -28.70
CA PRO A 117 1.95 -4.82 -28.34
C PRO A 117 3.04 -4.53 -29.39
N ASN A 118 3.37 -5.49 -30.26
CA ASN A 118 4.31 -5.24 -31.37
C ASN A 118 3.68 -4.43 -32.52
N GLU A 119 2.36 -4.22 -32.51
CA GLU A 119 1.63 -3.50 -33.56
C GLU A 119 0.98 -2.21 -33.05
N TYR A 120 0.77 -2.09 -31.74
CA TYR A 120 0.09 -0.97 -31.11
C TYR A 120 0.89 -0.45 -29.92
N ASP A 121 0.97 0.87 -29.81
CA ASP A 121 1.34 1.54 -28.57
C ASP A 121 0.07 1.87 -27.76
N LEU A 122 0.20 1.99 -26.44
CA LEU A 122 -0.89 2.45 -25.57
C LEU A 122 -0.77 3.97 -25.37
N ALA A 123 -1.85 4.72 -25.49
CA ALA A 123 -1.88 6.14 -25.18
C ALA A 123 -2.94 6.45 -24.13
N ARG A 124 -2.58 7.18 -23.06
CA ARG A 124 -3.55 7.71 -22.09
C ARG A 124 -4.16 8.99 -22.63
N VAL A 125 -5.47 9.09 -22.53
CA VAL A 125 -6.24 10.28 -22.87
C VAL A 125 -6.66 11.00 -21.60
N ARG A 126 -6.57 12.33 -21.61
CA ARG A 126 -7.08 13.22 -20.57
C ARG A 126 -7.72 14.43 -21.23
N ASP A 127 -8.80 14.92 -20.66
CA ASP A 127 -9.52 16.06 -21.21
C ASP A 127 -8.61 17.30 -21.29
N GLY A 128 -8.46 17.85 -22.50
CA GLY A 128 -7.66 19.04 -22.75
C GLY A 128 -6.15 18.81 -22.82
N GLU A 129 -5.66 17.56 -22.74
CA GLU A 129 -4.25 17.21 -22.88
C GLU A 129 -4.02 16.37 -24.16
N GLU A 130 -2.84 16.52 -24.78
CA GLU A 130 -2.43 15.61 -25.86
C GLU A 130 -2.25 14.18 -25.32
N PRO A 131 -2.67 13.13 -26.07
CA PRO A 131 -2.53 11.76 -25.62
C PRO A 131 -1.08 11.40 -25.29
N LYS A 132 -0.85 10.89 -24.09
CA LYS A 132 0.47 10.46 -23.65
C LYS A 132 0.71 9.01 -24.06
N VAL A 133 1.61 8.80 -25.02
CA VAL A 133 1.98 7.48 -25.51
C VAL A 133 2.97 6.78 -24.57
N TYR A 134 2.76 5.49 -24.33
CA TYR A 134 3.60 4.61 -23.53
C TYR A 134 4.14 3.47 -24.41
N LYS A 135 5.44 3.21 -24.30
CA LYS A 135 6.08 2.06 -24.93
C LYS A 135 5.85 0.80 -24.12
N ASP A 136 5.93 -0.35 -24.78
CA ASP A 136 5.52 -1.68 -24.33
C ASP A 136 5.93 -2.02 -22.88
N THR A 137 7.21 -1.83 -22.55
CA THR A 137 7.79 -2.19 -21.24
C THR A 137 7.57 -1.12 -20.17
N LYS A 138 6.91 -0.01 -20.52
CA LYS A 138 6.68 1.07 -19.57
C LYS A 138 5.59 0.66 -18.59
N ILE A 139 5.95 0.68 -17.31
CA ILE A 139 4.98 0.60 -16.22
C ILE A 139 4.14 1.88 -16.20
N VAL A 140 2.83 1.69 -16.26
CA VAL A 140 1.79 2.71 -16.24
C VAL A 140 1.06 2.63 -14.92
N GLU A 141 1.16 3.68 -14.08
CA GLU A 141 0.32 3.81 -12.88
C GLU A 141 -1.13 4.02 -13.30
N LEU A 142 -2.02 3.15 -12.87
CA LEU A 142 -3.45 3.17 -13.18
C LEU A 142 -4.24 3.92 -12.11
N ARG A 143 -5.29 4.62 -12.55
CA ARG A 143 -6.30 5.20 -11.68
C ARG A 143 -7.68 4.77 -12.13
N ASP A 144 -8.61 4.71 -11.19
CA ASP A 144 -10.00 4.44 -11.50
C ASP A 144 -10.54 5.51 -12.47
N GLY A 145 -11.19 5.06 -13.52
CA GLY A 145 -11.69 5.90 -14.61
C GLY A 145 -10.64 6.32 -15.65
N ASP A 146 -9.37 5.87 -15.56
CA ASP A 146 -8.38 6.16 -16.60
C ASP A 146 -8.86 5.67 -17.98
N VAL A 147 -8.69 6.52 -18.99
CA VAL A 147 -9.05 6.23 -20.39
C VAL A 147 -7.78 6.10 -21.23
N PHE A 148 -7.73 5.05 -22.02
CA PHE A 148 -6.66 4.75 -22.95
C PHE A 148 -7.19 4.47 -24.35
N VAL A 149 -6.35 4.72 -25.34
CA VAL A 149 -6.57 4.35 -26.73
C VAL A 149 -5.35 3.63 -27.28
N SER A 150 -5.56 2.70 -28.20
CA SER A 150 -4.49 2.07 -28.95
C SER A 150 -4.07 2.94 -30.13
N VAL A 151 -2.76 3.01 -30.37
CA VAL A 151 -2.17 3.76 -31.47
C VAL A 151 -1.37 2.79 -32.32
N LYS A 152 -1.78 2.58 -33.57
CA LYS A 152 -1.06 1.68 -34.48
C LYS A 152 0.35 2.20 -34.70
N GLN A 153 1.35 1.36 -34.44
CA GLN A 153 2.74 1.69 -34.72
C GLN A 153 2.92 1.79 -36.24
N SER A 154 3.32 2.95 -36.73
CA SER A 154 3.74 3.11 -38.12
C SER A 154 5.14 2.53 -38.29
N SER A 155 5.27 1.47 -39.10
CA SER A 155 6.60 1.00 -39.53
C SER A 155 7.33 2.13 -40.25
N PRO A 156 8.65 2.30 -40.06
CA PRO A 156 9.44 3.12 -40.99
C PRO A 156 9.29 2.48 -42.37
N VAL A 157 8.82 3.25 -43.35
CA VAL A 157 8.95 2.88 -44.76
C VAL A 157 10.44 2.74 -45.06
N ALA A 158 10.85 1.52 -45.43
CA ALA A 158 12.21 1.20 -45.85
C ALA A 158 12.55 1.83 -47.21
#